data_AF-A0A2C6KFU3-F1
#
_entry.id   AF-A0A2C6KFU3-F1
#
_cell.length_a   1.000
_cell.length_b   1.000
_cell.length_c   1.000
_cell.angle_alpha   90.00
_cell.angle_beta   90.00
_cell.angle_gamma   90.00
#
_symmetry.space_group_name_H-M   'P 1'
#
loop_
_entity.id
_entity.type
_entity.pdbx_description
1 polymer ?
#
loop_
_entity_poly.entity_id
_entity_poly.type
_entity_poly.pdbx_seq_one_letter_code
_entity_poly.pdbx_strand_id
1 'polypeptide(L)'
;MHPADVQREDQVVINSAGGAVTLHRAEDSQLYVNGDIQGASVWAKLLRASNILDHYWGPVTVFAFPDSALLDPDNRPIPDCVWNGFLREENKDYLLRFLGNMIVPGVFDTASLKEGNTLLPLVGVPWEVGKPGPPDSEHDSASISIGDTSILVPDIRTEEGVLHLFAAFKPHIEKDFSNAVYWTCLDDFLRENPSFISLAFRLLDSGRPLPKLGAPPGPRPEWVARWSEKWRPYKPSVARPPARRAPA
;
A
#
# COMPACT_ATOMS: atom_id res chain seq x y z
N MET A 1 -4.66 32.36 42.08
CA MET A 1 -3.66 32.22 41.01
C MET A 1 -3.72 30.80 40.50
N HIS A 2 -4.39 30.60 39.36
CA HIS A 2 -4.39 29.34 38.61
C HIS A 2 -3.53 29.57 37.35
N PRO A 3 -2.69 28.61 36.94
CA PRO A 3 -2.04 28.71 35.65
C PRO A 3 -3.10 28.49 34.56
N ALA A 4 -3.10 29.39 33.57
CA ALA A 4 -4.00 29.35 32.43
C ALA A 4 -3.70 28.12 31.56
N ASP A 5 -4.76 27.41 31.18
CA ASP A 5 -4.77 26.41 30.13
C ASP A 5 -4.30 27.05 28.82
N VAL A 6 -3.13 26.62 28.33
CA VAL A 6 -2.69 26.87 26.96
C VAL A 6 -3.38 25.82 26.09
N GLN A 7 -4.52 26.19 25.50
CA GLN A 7 -5.12 25.40 24.44
C GLN A 7 -4.22 25.46 23.21
N ARG A 8 -3.60 24.32 22.85
CA ARG A 8 -3.00 24.11 21.53
C ARG A 8 -4.15 23.92 20.53
N GLU A 9 -4.58 25.01 19.92
CA GLU A 9 -5.37 25.00 18.70
C GLU A 9 -4.45 24.69 17.51
N ASP A 10 -4.43 23.44 17.04
CA ASP A 10 -3.88 23.07 15.73
C ASP A 10 -4.61 21.81 15.24
N GLN A 11 -5.91 21.95 14.93
CA GLN A 11 -6.66 20.98 14.14
C GLN A 11 -7.39 21.71 13.02
N VAL A 12 -6.89 21.56 11.81
CA VAL A 12 -7.52 22.06 10.59
C VAL A 12 -8.25 20.88 9.93
N VAL A 13 -9.58 20.89 10.00
CA VAL A 13 -10.46 20.00 9.24
C VAL A 13 -10.83 20.72 7.95
N ILE A 14 -10.48 20.17 6.78
CA ILE A 14 -10.88 20.75 5.48
C ILE A 14 -11.56 19.69 4.62
N ASN A 15 -12.78 20.01 4.22
CA ASN A 15 -13.48 19.44 3.08
C ASN A 15 -12.98 20.15 1.81
N SER A 16 -12.43 19.38 0.86
CA SER A 16 -12.25 19.71 -0.57
C SER A 16 -11.68 21.10 -0.95
N ALA A 17 -10.60 21.07 -1.75
CA ALA A 17 -9.99 22.18 -2.52
C ALA A 17 -9.00 23.09 -1.77
N GLY A 18 -7.74 22.64 -1.70
CA GLY A 18 -6.57 23.55 -1.68
C GLY A 18 -6.02 23.97 -0.32
N GLY A 19 -5.90 23.07 0.67
CA GLY A 19 -5.26 23.33 1.96
C GLY A 19 -3.96 22.54 2.18
N ALA A 20 -2.99 23.15 2.88
CA ALA A 20 -1.63 22.65 3.06
C ALA A 20 -1.54 21.36 3.87
N VAL A 21 -0.82 20.36 3.34
CA VAL A 21 -0.34 19.20 4.09
C VAL A 21 1.01 19.57 4.67
N THR A 22 1.12 19.62 5.99
CA THR A 22 2.40 19.87 6.63
C THR A 22 3.09 18.54 6.89
N LEU A 23 4.15 18.26 6.13
CA LEU A 23 5.16 17.28 6.56
C LEU A 23 5.93 17.96 7.68
N HIS A 24 5.78 17.48 8.90
CA HIS A 24 6.57 17.98 10.02
C HIS A 24 7.81 17.13 10.18
N ARG A 25 8.94 17.79 10.44
CA ARG A 25 10.11 17.17 11.05
C ARG A 25 9.95 17.27 12.57
N ALA A 26 9.72 16.14 13.26
CA ALA A 26 9.80 16.12 14.71
C ALA A 26 11.23 16.49 15.17
N GLU A 27 11.36 17.11 16.35
CA GLU A 27 12.67 17.31 17.02
C GLU A 27 13.45 15.99 17.21
N ASP A 28 12.76 14.84 17.09
CA ASP A 28 13.30 13.48 17.14
C ASP A 28 13.53 12.82 15.76
N SER A 29 13.65 13.60 14.68
CA SER A 29 13.98 13.12 13.32
C SER A 29 12.93 12.23 12.64
N GLN A 30 11.68 12.25 13.10
CA GLN A 30 10.59 11.53 12.43
C GLN A 30 9.80 12.47 11.52
N LEU A 31 9.65 12.06 10.26
CA LEU A 31 8.87 12.82 9.28
C LEU A 31 7.46 12.22 9.20
N TYR A 32 6.45 12.98 9.63
CA TYR A 32 5.06 12.53 9.62
C TYR A 32 4.13 13.54 8.96
N VAL A 33 3.11 13.00 8.30
CA VAL A 33 1.99 13.78 7.74
C VAL A 33 1.07 14.10 8.92
N ASN A 34 1.02 15.37 9.33
CA ASN A 34 0.06 15.83 10.32
C ASN A 34 -1.11 16.48 9.57
N GLY A 35 -2.28 15.85 9.65
CA GLY A 35 -3.45 16.19 8.86
C GLY A 35 -4.02 14.98 8.13
N ASP A 36 -5.34 14.92 8.07
CA ASP A 36 -6.06 13.90 7.30
C ASP A 36 -6.07 14.38 5.84
N ILE A 37 -5.19 13.84 5.00
CA ILE A 37 -5.44 13.89 3.55
C ILE A 37 -6.71 13.07 3.38
N GLN A 38 -7.86 13.75 3.21
CA GLN A 38 -9.16 13.09 3.24
C GLN A 38 -9.16 11.87 2.32
N GLY A 39 -9.30 10.71 2.96
CA GLY A 39 -9.30 9.43 2.27
C GLY A 39 -7.95 9.03 1.68
N ALA A 40 -6.80 9.28 2.32
CA ALA A 40 -5.49 8.65 2.02
C ALA A 40 -4.89 7.98 3.27
N SER A 41 -5.74 7.44 4.13
CA SER A 41 -5.37 6.90 5.44
C SER A 41 -4.46 5.69 5.35
N VAL A 42 -4.65 4.85 4.33
CA VAL A 42 -3.81 3.66 4.07
C VAL A 42 -2.41 4.10 3.69
N TRP A 43 -2.27 5.03 2.75
CA TRP A 43 -0.97 5.54 2.34
C TRP A 43 -0.21 6.15 3.53
N ALA A 44 -0.85 6.99 4.34
CA ALA A 44 -0.24 7.58 5.52
C ALA A 44 0.17 6.53 6.58
N LYS A 45 -0.59 5.44 6.71
CA LYS A 45 -0.24 4.30 7.58
C LYS A 45 1.01 3.57 7.06
N LEU A 46 1.08 3.30 5.77
CA LEU A 46 2.23 2.65 5.12
C LEU A 46 3.49 3.51 5.25
N LEU A 47 3.39 4.81 4.98
CA LEU A 47 4.51 5.73 5.09
C LEU A 47 5.10 5.74 6.50
N ARG A 48 4.24 5.90 7.52
CA ARG A 48 4.67 5.86 8.93
C ARG A 48 5.29 4.54 9.33
N ALA A 49 4.76 3.41 8.88
CA ALA A 49 5.32 2.10 9.20
C ALA A 49 6.71 1.86 8.57
N SER A 50 7.00 2.54 7.46
CA SER A 50 8.26 2.35 6.72
C SER A 50 9.44 3.10 7.32
N ASN A 51 9.21 4.24 7.99
CA ASN A 51 10.24 5.21 8.38
C ASN A 51 11.18 5.58 7.20
N ILE A 52 10.70 5.51 5.95
CA ILE A 52 11.55 5.73 4.76
C ILE A 52 12.07 7.17 4.69
N LEU A 53 11.26 8.13 5.15
CA LEU A 53 11.62 9.55 5.11
C LEU A 53 12.57 9.96 6.25
N ASP A 54 12.63 9.20 7.35
CA ASP A 54 13.58 9.44 8.46
C ASP A 54 15.05 9.29 8.01
N HIS A 55 15.28 8.59 6.90
CA HIS A 55 16.61 8.28 6.36
C HIS A 55 16.98 9.15 5.15
N TYR A 56 16.12 10.08 4.73
CA TYR A 56 16.35 10.94 3.57
C TYR A 56 16.53 12.40 4.00
N TRP A 57 17.57 13.07 3.49
CA TRP A 57 18.01 14.40 3.99
C TRP A 57 17.86 15.54 2.98
N GLY A 58 16.93 15.45 2.03
CA GLY A 58 16.73 16.49 1.03
C GLY A 58 15.27 16.73 0.68
N PRO A 59 15.00 17.73 -0.18
CA PRO A 59 13.66 17.93 -0.69
C PRO A 59 13.18 16.72 -1.48
N VAL A 60 11.89 16.42 -1.37
CA VAL A 60 11.26 15.31 -2.09
C VAL A 60 9.96 15.72 -2.76
N THR A 61 9.67 15.06 -3.88
CA THR A 61 8.33 15.00 -4.45
C THR A 61 7.73 13.64 -4.13
N VAL A 62 6.57 13.67 -3.49
CA VAL A 62 5.86 12.47 -3.04
C VAL A 62 4.60 12.31 -3.87
N PHE A 63 4.41 11.14 -4.46
CA PHE A 63 3.22 10.78 -5.20
C PHE A 63 2.37 9.84 -4.35
N ALA A 64 1.37 10.41 -3.67
CA ALA A 64 0.47 9.67 -2.80
C ALA A 64 -0.81 9.26 -3.55
N PHE A 65 -1.58 8.38 -2.94
CA PHE A 65 -2.86 7.92 -3.48
C PHE A 65 -3.95 7.98 -2.40
N PRO A 66 -5.19 8.32 -2.78
CA PRO A 66 -6.32 8.16 -1.87
C PRO A 66 -6.69 6.68 -1.75
N ASP A 67 -7.30 6.30 -0.63
CA ASP A 67 -7.95 5.03 -0.33
C ASP A 67 -8.99 4.67 -1.41
N SER A 68 -9.64 5.67 -2.04
CA SER A 68 -10.55 5.44 -3.17
C SER A 68 -9.85 4.99 -4.45
N ALA A 69 -8.56 5.26 -4.60
CA ALA A 69 -7.74 4.81 -5.72
C ALA A 69 -7.19 3.38 -5.52
N LEU A 70 -7.42 2.77 -4.36
CA LEU A 70 -6.94 1.44 -3.99
C LEU A 70 -7.88 0.35 -4.51
N LEU A 71 -7.81 0.11 -5.81
CA LEU A 71 -8.67 -0.84 -6.51
C LEU A 71 -7.88 -2.01 -7.07
N ASP A 72 -8.48 -3.19 -7.03
CA ASP A 72 -7.97 -4.38 -7.71
C ASP A 72 -8.18 -4.28 -9.24
N PRO A 73 -7.66 -5.22 -10.05
CA PRO A 73 -7.86 -5.21 -11.50
C PRO A 73 -9.33 -5.28 -11.96
N ASP A 74 -10.24 -5.74 -11.10
CA ASP A 74 -11.69 -5.81 -11.34
C ASP A 74 -12.42 -4.55 -10.81
N ASN A 75 -11.69 -3.50 -10.43
CA ASN A 75 -12.19 -2.23 -9.92
C ASN A 75 -12.93 -2.33 -8.57
N ARG A 76 -12.51 -3.27 -7.71
CA ARG A 76 -13.05 -3.46 -6.35
C ARG A 76 -12.08 -2.92 -5.30
N PRO A 77 -12.57 -2.42 -4.15
CA PRO A 77 -11.72 -2.03 -3.04
C PRO A 77 -10.80 -3.17 -2.60
N ILE A 78 -9.51 -2.87 -2.46
CA ILE A 78 -8.53 -3.82 -1.95
C ILE A 78 -8.79 -4.05 -0.45
N PRO A 79 -8.93 -5.30 0.03
CA PRO A 79 -9.19 -5.59 1.44
C PRO A 79 -8.08 -5.12 2.39
N ASP A 80 -8.44 -4.70 3.60
CA ASP A 80 -7.50 -4.22 4.63
C ASP A 80 -6.37 -5.19 4.95
N CYS A 81 -6.63 -6.49 4.88
CA CYS A 81 -5.62 -7.50 5.14
C CYS A 81 -4.44 -7.47 4.15
N VAL A 82 -4.65 -6.95 2.93
CA VAL A 82 -3.58 -6.71 1.96
C VAL A 82 -2.64 -5.62 2.46
N TRP A 83 -3.21 -4.52 2.95
CA TRP A 83 -2.46 -3.40 3.52
C TRP A 83 -1.76 -3.80 4.82
N ASN A 84 -2.42 -4.58 5.66
CA ASN A 84 -1.78 -5.15 6.85
C ASN A 84 -0.64 -6.10 6.49
N GLY A 85 -0.68 -6.77 5.34
CA GLY A 85 0.43 -7.54 4.79
C GLY A 85 1.70 -6.71 4.65
N PHE A 86 1.60 -5.48 4.12
CA PHE A 86 2.76 -4.56 4.01
C PHE A 86 3.36 -4.16 5.35
N LEU A 87 2.58 -4.16 6.43
CA LEU A 87 3.00 -3.69 7.76
C LEU A 87 3.77 -4.73 8.57
N ARG A 88 3.89 -5.96 8.06
CA ARG A 88 4.62 -7.02 8.75
C ARG A 88 6.13 -6.84 8.58
N GLU A 89 6.89 -7.14 9.62
CA GLU A 89 8.35 -6.93 9.62
C GLU A 89 9.04 -7.72 8.49
N GLU A 90 8.58 -8.94 8.21
CA GLU A 90 9.10 -9.76 7.11
C GLU A 90 8.87 -9.15 5.71
N ASN A 91 7.97 -8.18 5.59
CA ASN A 91 7.64 -7.49 4.34
C ASN A 91 8.20 -6.06 4.30
N LYS A 92 9.03 -5.66 5.26
CA LYS A 92 9.58 -4.30 5.36
C LYS A 92 10.34 -3.87 4.11
N ASP A 93 11.15 -4.76 3.54
CA ASP A 93 11.88 -4.48 2.29
C ASP A 93 10.90 -4.20 1.13
N TYR A 94 9.80 -4.94 1.05
CA TYR A 94 8.76 -4.70 0.05
C TYR A 94 8.06 -3.37 0.27
N LEU A 95 7.71 -3.04 1.52
CA LEU A 95 7.12 -1.75 1.87
C LEU A 95 8.05 -0.59 1.47
N LEU A 96 9.36 -0.72 1.73
CA LEU A 96 10.35 0.29 1.35
C LEU A 96 10.50 0.41 -0.16
N ARG A 97 10.55 -0.70 -0.92
CA ARG A 97 10.58 -0.64 -2.40
C ARG A 97 9.30 -0.02 -2.96
N PHE A 98 8.17 -0.41 -2.40
CA PHE A 98 6.84 0.09 -2.77
C PHE A 98 6.74 1.60 -2.58
N LEU A 99 7.08 2.11 -1.40
CA LEU A 99 7.06 3.54 -1.10
C LEU A 99 8.18 4.30 -1.82
N GLY A 100 9.36 3.71 -1.93
CA GLY A 100 10.50 4.30 -2.64
C GLY A 100 10.21 4.54 -4.12
N ASN A 101 9.36 3.72 -4.74
CA ASN A 101 8.87 3.96 -6.10
C ASN A 101 7.96 5.18 -6.22
N MET A 102 7.40 5.68 -5.12
CA MET A 102 6.50 6.84 -5.09
C MET A 102 7.15 8.14 -4.63
N ILE A 103 8.45 8.11 -4.34
CA ILE A 103 9.19 9.26 -3.82
C ILE A 103 10.30 9.59 -4.82
N VAL A 104 10.36 10.84 -5.25
CA VAL A 104 11.35 11.34 -6.21
C VAL A 104 12.21 12.41 -5.50
N PRO A 105 13.55 12.27 -5.51
CA PRO A 105 14.49 13.31 -5.06
C PRO A 105 14.30 14.65 -5.77
N GLY A 106 14.08 15.74 -5.02
CA GLY A 106 13.91 17.09 -5.55
C GLY A 106 12.49 17.63 -5.39
N VAL A 107 12.26 18.88 -5.79
CA VAL A 107 10.92 19.50 -5.79
C VAL A 107 10.44 19.67 -7.22
N PHE A 108 9.42 18.90 -7.58
CA PHE A 108 8.74 18.95 -8.86
C PHE A 108 7.28 19.35 -8.65
N ASP A 109 6.97 20.63 -8.84
CA ASP A 109 5.59 21.11 -8.98
C ASP A 109 5.07 20.89 -10.41
N THR A 110 3.78 21.03 -10.63
CA THR A 110 3.17 20.84 -11.96
C THR A 110 3.75 21.78 -13.01
N ALA A 111 4.17 22.98 -12.63
CA ALA A 111 4.80 23.93 -13.56
C ALA A 111 6.17 23.43 -14.06
N SER A 112 6.89 22.65 -13.25
CA SER A 112 8.18 22.05 -13.60
C SER A 112 8.06 20.71 -14.36
N LEU A 113 6.92 20.03 -14.23
CA LEU A 113 6.63 18.75 -14.87
C LEU A 113 6.26 18.97 -16.34
N LYS A 114 7.24 18.84 -17.25
CA LYS A 114 7.05 18.97 -18.69
C LYS A 114 6.89 17.60 -19.34
N GLU A 115 6.03 17.52 -20.35
CA GLU A 115 5.85 16.32 -21.17
C GLU A 115 7.18 15.84 -21.76
N GLY A 116 7.43 14.53 -21.66
CA GLY A 116 8.68 13.90 -22.05
C GLY A 116 9.78 13.95 -21.00
N ASN A 117 9.58 14.64 -19.86
CA ASN A 117 10.50 14.56 -18.73
C ASN A 117 10.47 13.14 -18.16
N THR A 118 11.61 12.74 -17.59
CA THR A 118 11.73 11.50 -16.83
C THR A 118 11.96 11.82 -15.36
N LEU A 119 11.15 11.24 -14.48
CA LEU A 119 11.34 11.27 -13.04
C LEU A 119 12.02 9.98 -12.58
N LEU A 120 13.02 10.11 -11.71
CA LEU A 120 13.74 8.97 -11.15
C LEU A 120 13.31 8.77 -9.69
N PRO A 121 12.46 7.78 -9.39
CA PRO A 121 12.10 7.50 -8.01
C PRO A 121 13.29 6.96 -7.21
N LEU A 122 13.20 6.98 -5.88
CA LEU A 122 14.23 6.43 -4.98
C LEU A 122 14.51 4.96 -5.26
N VAL A 123 13.48 4.21 -5.64
CA VAL A 123 13.56 2.78 -5.98
C VAL A 123 12.69 2.51 -7.19
N GLY A 124 13.14 1.64 -8.10
CA GLY A 124 12.30 1.14 -9.19
C GLY A 124 12.67 1.71 -10.55
N VAL A 125 11.68 1.81 -11.43
CA VAL A 125 11.86 2.22 -12.81
C VAL A 125 11.56 3.71 -12.99
N PRO A 126 12.26 4.40 -13.90
CA PRO A 126 11.94 5.79 -14.22
C PRO A 126 10.50 5.96 -14.68
N TRP A 127 9.88 7.08 -14.31
CA TRP A 127 8.53 7.46 -14.75
C TRP A 127 8.60 8.52 -15.83
N GLU A 128 7.81 8.37 -16.88
CA GLU A 128 7.65 9.41 -17.89
C GLU A 128 6.53 10.37 -17.50
N VAL A 129 6.78 11.66 -17.68
CA VAL A 129 5.78 12.72 -17.53
C VAL A 129 5.05 12.84 -18.87
N GLY A 130 3.74 12.64 -18.86
CA GLY A 130 2.89 12.67 -20.04
C GLY A 130 1.69 13.61 -19.89
N LYS A 131 0.87 13.60 -20.93
CA LYS A 131 -0.52 14.04 -20.87
C LYS A 131 -1.40 12.79 -20.89
N PRO A 132 -2.50 12.73 -20.12
CA PRO A 132 -3.44 11.63 -20.23
C PRO A 132 -3.97 11.52 -21.66
N GLY A 133 -4.27 10.28 -22.07
CA GLY A 133 -4.78 9.92 -23.40
C GLY A 133 -6.16 10.52 -23.76
N PRO A 134 -6.78 10.06 -24.86
CA PRO A 134 -7.50 10.87 -25.86
C PRO A 134 -8.72 11.71 -25.38
N PRO A 135 -9.11 12.72 -26.19
CA PRO A 135 -9.86 13.93 -25.82
C PRO A 135 -11.39 13.75 -25.71
N ASP A 136 -11.87 12.60 -25.23
CA ASP A 136 -13.32 12.38 -25.07
C ASP A 136 -13.85 12.92 -23.73
N SER A 137 -12.94 13.48 -22.91
CA SER A 137 -13.27 14.15 -21.65
C SER A 137 -13.31 15.65 -21.90
N GLU A 138 -14.51 16.20 -22.06
CA GLU A 138 -14.84 17.63 -22.27
C GLU A 138 -14.41 18.55 -21.10
N HIS A 139 -13.58 18.06 -20.17
CA HIS A 139 -12.95 18.83 -19.12
C HIS A 139 -11.52 19.17 -19.51
N ASP A 140 -11.44 20.26 -20.27
CA ASP A 140 -10.24 20.99 -20.61
C ASP A 140 -9.56 21.49 -19.33
N SER A 141 -8.61 20.72 -18.83
CA SER A 141 -7.65 21.13 -17.81
C SER A 141 -6.42 20.26 -18.01
N ALA A 142 -5.27 20.90 -18.21
CA ALA A 142 -3.96 20.31 -18.39
C ALA A 142 -3.57 19.39 -17.23
N SER A 143 -4.18 18.21 -17.16
CA SER A 143 -3.85 17.18 -16.19
C SER A 143 -2.54 16.58 -16.62
N ILE A 144 -1.53 16.70 -15.77
CA ILE A 144 -0.24 16.03 -15.97
C ILE A 144 -0.42 14.57 -15.56
N SER A 145 0.07 13.64 -16.38
CA SER A 145 0.16 12.24 -16.02
C SER A 145 1.60 11.86 -15.69
N ILE A 146 1.76 10.95 -14.75
CA ILE A 146 3.02 10.34 -14.37
C ILE A 146 2.87 8.84 -14.63
N GLY A 147 3.55 8.34 -15.66
CA GLY A 147 3.22 7.06 -16.27
C GLY A 147 1.76 7.03 -16.73
N ASP A 148 1.03 5.97 -16.34
CA ASP A 148 -0.36 5.74 -16.73
C ASP A 148 -1.40 6.42 -15.82
N THR A 149 -0.96 7.31 -14.92
CA THR A 149 -1.79 7.84 -13.85
C THR A 149 -1.84 9.36 -13.87
N SER A 150 -3.04 9.94 -13.80
CA SER A 150 -3.24 11.39 -13.68
C SER A 150 -3.11 11.88 -12.25
N ILE A 151 -2.60 13.10 -12.09
CA ILE A 151 -2.62 13.82 -10.82
C ILE A 151 -4.03 14.38 -10.58
N LEU A 152 -4.66 13.94 -9.49
CA LEU A 152 -5.95 14.40 -9.00
C LEU A 152 -5.83 15.72 -8.22
N VAL A 153 -4.87 15.79 -7.30
CA VAL A 153 -4.59 17.01 -6.52
C VAL A 153 -3.11 17.36 -6.67
N PRO A 154 -2.79 18.43 -7.41
CA PRO A 154 -1.41 18.85 -7.61
C PRO A 154 -0.88 19.75 -6.49
N ASP A 155 0.45 19.83 -6.40
CA ASP A 155 1.19 20.93 -5.77
C ASP A 155 0.90 21.18 -4.29
N ILE A 156 0.63 20.12 -3.53
CA ILE A 156 0.46 20.24 -2.09
C ILE A 156 1.83 20.52 -1.47
N ARG A 157 2.06 21.77 -1.07
CA ARG A 157 3.33 22.19 -0.47
C ARG A 157 3.49 21.65 0.94
N THR A 158 4.71 21.24 1.24
CA THR A 158 5.14 20.70 2.53
C THR A 158 6.47 21.37 2.94
N GLU A 159 6.93 21.20 4.18
CA GLU A 159 8.21 21.77 4.61
C GLU A 159 9.42 21.20 3.83
N GLU A 160 9.34 19.92 3.48
CA GLU A 160 10.45 19.15 2.89
C GLU A 160 10.20 18.85 1.40
N GLY A 161 9.26 19.55 0.75
CA GLY A 161 9.01 19.43 -0.70
C GLY A 161 7.54 19.52 -1.11
N VAL A 162 7.13 18.70 -2.08
CA VAL A 162 5.78 18.76 -2.69
C VAL A 162 5.14 17.38 -2.74
N LEU A 163 3.83 17.32 -2.47
CA LEU A 163 3.02 16.13 -2.58
C LEU A 163 1.99 16.28 -3.71
N HIS A 164 1.84 15.23 -4.50
CA HIS A 164 0.77 15.10 -5.51
C HIS A 164 -0.10 13.90 -5.15
N LEU A 165 -1.42 14.03 -5.31
CA LEU A 165 -2.34 12.90 -5.17
C LEU A 165 -2.73 12.37 -6.54
N PHE A 166 -2.60 11.06 -6.74
CA PHE A 166 -3.04 10.39 -7.94
C PHE A 166 -4.55 10.07 -7.94
N ALA A 167 -5.15 10.05 -9.13
CA ALA A 167 -6.56 9.69 -9.32
C ALA A 167 -6.81 8.18 -9.22
N ALA A 168 -5.82 7.38 -9.59
CA ALA A 168 -5.86 5.93 -9.54
C ALA A 168 -4.48 5.42 -9.14
N PHE A 169 -4.39 4.27 -8.48
CA PHE A 169 -3.10 3.68 -8.17
C PHE A 169 -3.14 2.18 -8.36
N LYS A 170 -2.32 1.69 -9.29
CA LYS A 170 -2.21 0.27 -9.63
C LYS A 170 -0.83 -0.21 -9.19
N PRO A 171 -0.67 -0.64 -7.92
CA PRO A 171 0.62 -1.11 -7.44
C PRO A 171 1.07 -2.30 -8.28
N HIS A 172 2.33 -2.30 -8.73
CA HIS A 172 2.94 -3.53 -9.18
C HIS A 172 3.26 -4.40 -7.96
N ILE A 173 2.40 -5.39 -7.71
CA ILE A 173 2.53 -6.32 -6.58
C ILE A 173 3.40 -7.49 -7.04
N GLU A 174 4.64 -7.55 -6.54
CA GLU A 174 5.55 -8.69 -6.77
C GLU A 174 4.93 -9.99 -6.25
N LYS A 175 5.17 -11.11 -6.95
CA LYS A 175 4.58 -12.42 -6.62
C LYS A 175 4.82 -12.85 -5.17
N ASP A 176 6.01 -12.60 -4.64
CA ASP A 176 6.37 -12.99 -3.28
C ASP A 176 5.62 -12.15 -2.23
N PHE A 177 5.36 -10.88 -2.53
CA PHE A 177 4.50 -10.03 -1.72
C PHE A 177 3.04 -10.52 -1.77
N SER A 178 2.54 -10.92 -2.95
CA SER A 178 1.22 -11.54 -3.10
C SER A 178 1.05 -12.77 -2.21
N ASN A 179 2.12 -13.56 -2.03
CA ASN A 179 2.10 -14.73 -1.15
C ASN A 179 1.94 -14.32 0.32
N ALA A 180 2.71 -13.32 0.77
CA ALA A 180 2.65 -12.83 2.14
C ALA A 180 1.29 -12.20 2.47
N VAL A 181 0.73 -11.46 1.52
CA VAL A 181 -0.64 -10.92 1.58
C VAL A 181 -1.67 -12.02 1.72
N TYR A 182 -1.63 -13.05 0.88
CA TYR A 182 -2.56 -14.18 0.96
C TYR A 182 -2.58 -14.79 2.36
N TRP A 183 -1.40 -15.06 2.92
CA TRP A 183 -1.30 -15.67 4.24
C TRP A 183 -1.76 -14.73 5.36
N THR A 184 -1.55 -13.42 5.20
CA THR A 184 -1.99 -12.41 6.18
C THR A 184 -3.51 -12.31 6.18
N CYS A 185 -4.11 -12.21 5.00
CA CYS A 185 -5.56 -12.25 4.81
C CYS A 185 -6.19 -13.53 5.37
N LEU A 186 -5.53 -14.67 5.18
CA LEU A 186 -6.01 -15.91 5.77
C LEU A 186 -5.93 -15.90 7.30
N ASP A 187 -4.80 -15.47 7.89
CA ASP A 187 -4.64 -15.44 9.35
C ASP A 187 -5.66 -14.53 10.02
N ASP A 188 -5.87 -13.32 9.48
CA ASP A 188 -6.86 -12.37 9.98
C ASP A 188 -8.28 -12.93 9.84
N PHE A 189 -8.62 -13.51 8.68
CA PHE A 189 -9.91 -14.18 8.49
C PHE A 189 -10.14 -15.29 9.51
N LEU A 190 -9.11 -16.11 9.78
CA LEU A 190 -9.20 -17.19 10.76
C LEU A 190 -9.32 -16.67 12.20
N ARG A 191 -8.76 -15.49 12.50
CA ARG A 191 -8.89 -14.83 13.81
C ARG A 191 -10.33 -14.42 14.08
N GLU A 192 -11.00 -13.88 13.08
CA GLU A 192 -12.41 -13.54 13.13
C GLU A 192 -13.31 -14.78 13.10
N ASN A 193 -12.82 -15.89 12.53
CA ASN A 193 -13.61 -17.09 12.26
C ASN A 193 -12.94 -18.38 12.80
N PRO A 194 -12.75 -18.53 14.13
CA PRO A 194 -11.99 -19.62 14.73
C PRO A 194 -12.62 -21.01 14.55
N SER A 195 -13.90 -21.09 14.20
CA SER A 195 -14.57 -22.33 13.82
C SER A 195 -14.04 -22.91 12.50
N PHE A 196 -13.55 -22.07 11.59
CA PHE A 196 -13.11 -22.48 10.25
C PHE A 196 -11.68 -23.02 10.19
N ILE A 197 -10.86 -22.80 11.21
CA ILE A 197 -9.42 -23.16 11.23
C ILE A 197 -9.17 -24.61 10.82
N SER A 198 -9.91 -25.56 11.42
CA SER A 198 -9.74 -26.98 11.12
C SER A 198 -10.04 -27.31 9.67
N LEU A 199 -11.09 -26.71 9.10
CA LEU A 199 -11.46 -26.89 7.70
C LEU A 199 -10.45 -26.22 6.77
N ALA A 200 -10.06 -24.98 7.06
CA ALA A 200 -9.10 -24.23 6.27
C ALA A 200 -7.78 -25.00 6.15
N PHE A 201 -7.22 -25.47 7.26
CA PHE A 201 -6.01 -26.27 7.21
C PHE A 201 -6.19 -27.59 6.44
N ARG A 202 -7.34 -28.27 6.53
CA ARG A 202 -7.58 -29.48 5.71
C ARG A 202 -7.55 -29.17 4.21
N LEU A 203 -8.12 -28.04 3.80
CA LEU A 203 -8.12 -27.62 2.40
C LEU A 203 -6.72 -27.20 1.96
N LEU A 204 -6.03 -26.36 2.74
CA LEU A 204 -4.68 -25.87 2.44
C LEU A 204 -3.65 -27.00 2.39
N ASP A 205 -3.64 -27.88 3.39
CA ASP A 205 -2.70 -29.01 3.47
C ASP A 205 -2.93 -30.02 2.32
N SER A 206 -4.09 -29.98 1.66
CA SER A 206 -4.42 -30.78 0.48
C SER A 206 -4.33 -30.01 -0.85
N GLY A 207 -3.82 -28.77 -0.83
CA GLY A 207 -3.68 -27.92 -2.02
C GLY A 207 -5.02 -27.47 -2.62
N ARG A 208 -6.12 -27.57 -1.86
CA ARG A 208 -7.46 -27.16 -2.32
C ARG A 208 -7.67 -25.67 -2.10
N PRO A 209 -8.40 -24.99 -3.01
CA PRO A 209 -8.72 -23.58 -2.83
C PRO A 209 -9.65 -23.37 -1.64
N LEU A 210 -9.45 -22.25 -0.95
CA LEU A 210 -10.37 -21.78 0.07
C LEU A 210 -11.51 -20.97 -0.57
N PRO A 211 -12.73 -21.05 -0.01
CA PRO A 211 -13.79 -20.12 -0.41
C PRO A 211 -13.32 -18.68 -0.27
N LYS A 212 -13.60 -17.85 -1.29
CA LYS A 212 -13.24 -16.41 -1.37
C LYS A 212 -11.75 -16.07 -1.52
N LEU A 213 -10.83 -16.85 -0.93
CA LEU A 213 -9.38 -16.61 -1.04
C LEU A 213 -8.74 -17.32 -2.24
N GLY A 214 -9.36 -18.38 -2.77
CA GLY A 214 -8.81 -19.13 -3.90
C GLY A 214 -7.68 -20.08 -3.51
N ALA A 215 -6.88 -20.48 -4.50
CA ALA A 215 -5.81 -21.45 -4.33
C ALA A 215 -4.66 -20.88 -3.48
N PRO A 216 -4.10 -21.64 -2.52
CA PRO A 216 -2.95 -21.19 -1.78
C PRO A 216 -1.73 -21.03 -2.70
N PRO A 217 -0.92 -19.98 -2.53
CA PRO A 217 0.25 -19.73 -3.37
C PRO A 217 1.41 -20.71 -3.13
N GLY A 218 1.35 -21.48 -2.04
CA GLY A 218 2.39 -22.43 -1.65
C GLY A 218 2.07 -23.13 -0.32
N PRO A 219 3.08 -23.70 0.34
CA PRO A 219 2.94 -24.24 1.70
C PRO A 219 2.55 -23.16 2.70
N ARG A 220 1.68 -23.52 3.65
CA ARG A 220 1.24 -22.62 4.72
C ARG A 220 2.42 -22.28 5.66
N PRO A 221 2.75 -21.00 5.87
CA PRO A 221 3.74 -20.59 6.86
C PRO A 221 3.34 -20.97 8.29
N GLU A 222 4.33 -21.23 9.15
CA GLU A 222 4.08 -21.69 10.53
C GLU A 222 3.29 -20.68 11.37
N TRP A 223 3.41 -19.39 11.08
CA TRP A 223 2.75 -18.34 11.85
C TRP A 223 1.23 -18.27 11.61
N VAL A 224 0.72 -18.82 10.50
CA VAL A 224 -0.70 -18.73 10.14
C VAL A 224 -1.55 -19.48 11.16
N ALA A 225 -2.42 -18.74 11.84
CA ALA A 225 -3.28 -19.14 12.95
C ALA A 225 -2.54 -19.75 14.14
N ARG A 226 -1.27 -19.35 14.38
CA ARG A 226 -0.43 -19.83 15.49
C ARG A 226 -1.00 -19.53 16.87
N TRP A 227 -1.85 -18.52 16.97
CA TRP A 227 -2.56 -18.13 18.19
C TRP A 227 -3.68 -19.11 18.58
N SER A 228 -4.07 -20.04 17.71
CA SER A 228 -5.18 -20.97 17.96
C SER A 228 -4.72 -22.28 18.60
N GLU A 229 -5.49 -22.82 19.53
CA GLU A 229 -5.31 -24.20 20.04
C GLU A 229 -5.47 -25.27 18.95
N LYS A 230 -6.18 -24.96 17.87
CA LYS A 230 -6.34 -25.83 16.70
C LYS A 230 -5.13 -25.78 15.76
N TRP A 231 -4.13 -24.95 16.07
CA TRP A 231 -2.91 -24.84 15.29
C TRP A 231 -2.20 -26.20 15.22
N ARG A 232 -1.64 -26.47 14.05
CA ARG A 232 -0.77 -27.62 13.82
C ARG A 232 0.26 -27.28 12.75
N PRO A 233 1.47 -27.87 12.81
CA PRO A 233 2.47 -27.69 11.77
C PRO A 233 1.95 -28.18 10.43
N TYR A 234 2.42 -27.56 9.34
CA TYR A 234 2.13 -28.01 7.98
C TYR A 234 2.62 -29.44 7.81
N LYS A 235 1.73 -30.32 7.34
CA LYS A 235 2.07 -31.69 6.96
C LYS A 235 1.91 -31.80 5.45
N PRO A 236 3.00 -31.84 4.66
CA PRO A 236 2.87 -32.04 3.23
C PRO A 236 2.08 -33.32 3.00
N SER A 237 1.03 -33.26 2.18
CA SER A 237 0.31 -34.47 1.82
C SER A 237 1.33 -35.42 1.19
N VAL A 238 1.61 -36.55 1.83
CA VAL A 238 2.44 -37.59 1.24
C VAL A 238 1.82 -37.88 -0.11
N ALA A 239 2.54 -37.59 -1.19
CA ALA A 239 2.05 -37.78 -2.54
C ALA A 239 1.48 -39.19 -2.60
N ARG A 240 0.17 -39.31 -2.84
CA ARG A 240 -0.48 -40.61 -2.86
C ARG A 240 0.25 -41.39 -3.94
N PRO A 241 0.92 -42.52 -3.62
CA PRO A 241 1.65 -43.27 -4.63
C PRO A 241 0.67 -43.56 -5.77
N PRO A 242 1.12 -43.43 -7.04
CA PRO A 242 0.24 -43.64 -8.18
C PRO A 242 -0.48 -44.97 -7.99
N ALA A 243 -1.81 -44.96 -8.12
CA ALA A 243 -2.62 -46.14 -7.93
C ALA A 243 -1.99 -47.28 -8.73
N ARG A 244 -1.54 -48.34 -8.03
CA ARG A 244 -1.03 -49.53 -8.69
C ARG A 244 -2.12 -49.96 -9.67
N ARG A 245 -1.86 -49.84 -10.97
CA ARG A 245 -2.73 -50.44 -11.99
C ARG A 245 -2.86 -51.91 -11.63
N ALA A 246 -4.09 -52.37 -11.44
CA ALA A 246 -4.35 -53.79 -11.29
C ALA A 246 -3.79 -54.51 -12.54
N PRO A 247 -3.07 -55.62 -12.38
CA PRO A 247 -2.66 -56.43 -13.51
C PRO A 247 -3.91 -56.88 -14.27
N ALA A 248 -3.84 -56.77 -15.60
CA ALA A 248 -4.87 -57.19 -16.54
C ALA A 248 -5.04 -58.72 -16.55
#